data_AF-A0A9W9PDV6-F1
#
_entry.id   AF-A0A9W9PDV6-F1
#
_cell.length_a   1.000
_cell.length_b   1.000
_cell.length_c   1.000
_cell.angle_alpha   90.00
_cell.angle_beta   90.00
_cell.angle_gamma   90.00
#
_symmetry.space_group_name_H-M   'P 1'
#
loop_
_entity.id
_entity.type
_entity.pdbx_description
1 polymer ?
#
loop_
_entity_poly.entity_id
_entity_poly.type
_entity_poly.pdbx_seq_one_letter_code
_entity_poly.pdbx_strand_id
1 'polypeptide(L)'
;MGLAIARCLGADRQLYLADFSTEILSAARETLTKDGYMIETMQLDVADYESVRRFAHAAASHGPIEAIIHTAGLSPSAGSAQRILELNVLGTSNALDAFVEVA
;
A
#
# COMPACT_ATOMS: atom_id res chain seq x y z
N MET A 1 -6.63 -4.92 8.60
CA MET A 1 -5.25 -5.34 8.90
C MET A 1 -4.26 -4.19 8.75
N GLY A 2 -4.21 -3.49 7.61
CA GLY A 2 -3.26 -2.38 7.36
C GLY A 2 -3.16 -1.32 8.45
N LEU A 3 -4.28 -0.78 8.94
CA LEU A 3 -4.29 0.21 10.03
C LEU A 3 -3.58 -0.26 11.32
N ALA A 4 -3.73 -1.53 11.67
CA ALA A 4 -3.09 -2.07 12.88
C ALA A 4 -1.57 -2.17 12.68
N ILE A 5 -1.11 -2.55 11.49
CA ILE A 5 0.32 -2.59 11.14
C ILE A 5 0.90 -1.18 11.12
N ALA A 6 0.19 -0.22 10.51
CA ALA A 6 0.58 1.19 10.50
C ALA A 6 0.79 1.73 11.92
N ARG A 7 -0.08 1.39 12.88
CA ARG A 7 0.11 1.77 14.28
C ARG A 7 1.30 1.09 14.94
N CYS A 8 1.50 -0.19 14.64
CA CYS A 8 2.58 -0.99 15.23
C CYS A 8 3.96 -0.55 14.74
N LEU A 9 4.08 -0.15 13.47
CA LEU A 9 5.35 0.17 12.82
C LEU A 9 5.55 1.66 12.54
N GLY A 10 4.54 2.51 12.71
CA GLY A 10 4.58 3.91 12.26
C GLY A 10 5.16 4.91 13.25
N ALA A 11 5.48 4.50 14.47
CA ALA A 11 6.07 5.41 15.46
C ALA A 11 7.41 5.96 14.94
N ASP A 12 7.57 7.28 15.02
CA ASP A 12 8.74 8.04 14.54
C ASP A 12 9.09 7.84 13.06
N ARG A 13 8.12 7.41 12.23
CA ARG A 13 8.31 7.18 10.78
C ARG A 13 7.28 7.92 9.96
N GLN A 14 7.68 8.27 8.73
CA GLN A 14 6.75 8.70 7.70
C GLN A 14 6.05 7.47 7.11
N LEU A 15 4.73 7.46 7.12
CA LEU A 15 3.92 6.39 6.51
C LEU A 15 3.45 6.81 5.12
N TYR A 16 3.62 5.91 4.14
CA TYR A 16 2.97 6.01 2.83
C TYR A 16 1.92 4.92 2.72
N LEU A 17 0.66 5.31 2.63
CA LEU A 17 -0.45 4.37 2.50
C LEU A 17 -1.03 4.41 1.10
N ALA A 18 -1.41 3.22 0.64
CA ALA A 18 -2.03 3.03 -0.65
C ALA A 18 -3.19 2.05 -0.52
N ASP A 19 -4.28 2.35 -1.21
CA ASP A 19 -5.45 1.49 -1.33
C ASP A 19 -6.13 1.77 -2.68
N PHE A 20 -6.92 0.80 -3.15
CA PHE A 20 -7.74 0.95 -4.33
C PHE A 20 -8.90 1.92 -4.09
N SER A 21 -9.49 1.90 -2.90
CA SER A 21 -10.60 2.79 -2.51
C SER A 21 -10.06 4.09 -1.93
N THR A 22 -10.38 5.20 -2.60
CA THR A 22 -10.10 6.56 -2.13
C THR A 22 -10.82 6.88 -0.82
N GLU A 23 -11.99 6.28 -0.60
CA GLU A 23 -12.81 6.48 0.59
C GLU A 23 -12.15 5.83 1.81
N ILE A 24 -11.76 4.55 1.69
CA ILE A 24 -11.03 3.82 2.74
C ILE A 24 -9.70 4.52 3.04
N LEU A 25 -8.99 4.93 1.99
CA LEU A 25 -7.70 5.59 2.11
C LEU A 25 -7.82 6.94 2.84
N SER A 26 -8.83 7.75 2.50
CA SER A 26 -9.10 9.03 3.16
C SER A 26 -9.45 8.83 4.64
N ALA A 27 -10.31 7.87 4.95
CA ALA A 27 -10.67 7.53 6.33
C ALA A 27 -9.47 7.02 7.15
N ALA A 28 -8.60 6.22 6.53
CA ALA A 28 -7.36 5.73 7.14
C ALA A 28 -6.39 6.87 7.46
N ARG A 29 -6.21 7.80 6.50
CA ARG A 29 -5.40 9.02 6.69
C ARG A 29 -5.93 9.84 7.86
N GLU A 30 -7.22 10.16 7.87
CA GLU A 30 -7.82 10.95 8.95
C GLU A 30 -7.62 10.29 10.32
N THR A 31 -7.86 8.98 10.39
CA THR A 31 -7.70 8.20 11.62
C THR A 31 -6.26 8.26 12.14
N LEU A 32 -5.28 7.96 11.29
CA LEU A 32 -3.88 7.91 11.72
C LEU A 32 -3.30 9.31 11.98
N THR A 33 -3.75 10.34 11.26
CA THR A 33 -3.35 11.72 11.54
C THR A 33 -3.85 12.17 12.92
N LYS A 34 -5.10 11.81 13.29
CA LYS A 34 -5.63 12.05 14.64
C LYS A 34 -4.86 11.31 15.73
N ASP A 35 -4.33 10.13 15.41
CA ASP A 35 -3.47 9.35 16.30
C ASP A 35 -2.02 9.92 16.37
N GLY A 36 -1.70 10.97 15.60
CA GLY A 36 -0.41 11.67 15.65
C GLY A 36 0.66 11.18 14.66
N TYR A 37 0.32 10.27 13.75
CA TYR A 37 1.26 9.79 12.73
C TYR A 37 1.42 10.77 11.56
N MET A 38 2.59 10.76 10.93
CA MET A 38 2.84 11.46 9.67
C MET A 38 2.50 10.53 8.51
N ILE A 39 1.49 10.87 7.72
CA ILE A 39 0.97 10.00 6.65
C ILE A 39 0.83 10.77 5.35
N GLU A 40 1.34 10.18 4.28
CA GLU A 40 0.98 10.49 2.90
C GLU A 40 0.17 9.35 2.30
N THR A 41 -0.74 9.69 1.39
CA THR A 41 -1.62 8.69 0.76
C THR A 41 -1.67 8.83 -0.75
N MET A 42 -1.69 7.70 -1.44
CA MET A 42 -1.85 7.64 -2.89
C MET A 42 -2.78 6.49 -3.28
N GLN A 43 -3.77 6.77 -4.14
CA GLN A 43 -4.61 5.70 -4.68
C GLN A 43 -3.74 4.77 -5.55
N LEU A 44 -3.96 3.46 -5.42
CA LEU A 44 -3.20 2.44 -6.12
C LEU A 44 -4.10 1.26 -6.47
N ASP A 45 -4.01 0.78 -7.71
CA ASP A 45 -4.49 -0.55 -8.07
C ASP A 45 -3.29 -1.47 -8.16
N VAL A 46 -3.22 -2.45 -7.27
CA VAL A 46 -2.05 -3.32 -7.17
C VAL A 46 -1.91 -4.26 -8.37
N ALA A 47 -3.00 -4.51 -9.09
CA ALA A 47 -2.98 -5.30 -10.32
C ALA A 47 -2.40 -4.53 -11.53
N ASP A 48 -2.26 -3.20 -11.45
CA ASP A 48 -1.63 -2.36 -12.47
C ASP A 48 -0.19 -2.02 -12.08
N TYR A 49 0.77 -2.56 -12.81
CA TYR A 49 2.20 -2.34 -12.56
C TYR A 49 2.58 -0.85 -12.52
N GLU A 50 2.07 -0.05 -13.46
CA GLU A 50 2.41 1.37 -13.52
C GLU A 50 1.81 2.15 -12.34
N SER A 51 0.67 1.70 -11.81
CA SER A 51 0.10 2.21 -10.57
C SER A 51 1.02 1.97 -9.38
N VAL A 52 1.54 0.74 -9.25
CA VAL A 52 2.47 0.36 -8.17
C VAL A 52 3.81 1.06 -8.31
N ARG A 53 4.36 1.13 -9.53
CA ARG A 53 5.63 1.81 -9.82
C ARG A 53 5.59 3.30 -9.51
N ARG A 54 4.49 4.00 -9.84
CA ARG A 54 4.30 5.41 -9.44
C ARG A 54 4.31 5.57 -7.92
N PHE A 55 3.65 4.68 -7.19
CA PHE A 55 3.65 4.71 -5.73
C PHE A 55 5.03 4.44 -5.12
N ALA A 56 5.76 3.46 -5.64
CA ALA A 56 7.11 3.14 -5.20
C ALA A 56 8.06 4.34 -5.37
N HIS A 57 8.07 4.97 -6.54
CA HIS A 57 8.85 6.18 -6.79
C HIS A 57 8.41 7.37 -5.92
N ALA A 58 7.10 7.55 -5.72
CA ALA A 58 6.60 8.60 -4.84
C ALA A 58 7.11 8.40 -3.41
N ALA A 59 6.97 7.19 -2.84
CA ALA A 59 7.47 6.87 -1.51
C ALA A 59 9.00 7.09 -1.38
N ALA A 60 9.78 6.59 -2.35
CA ALA A 60 11.24 6.73 -2.37
C ALA A 60 11.72 8.18 -2.51
N SER A 61 10.91 9.08 -3.10
CA SER A 61 11.27 10.50 -3.25
C SER A 61 11.41 11.24 -1.91
N HIS A 62 10.88 10.67 -0.83
CA HIS A 62 10.95 11.24 0.52
C HIS A 62 12.07 10.65 1.39
N GLY A 63 12.84 9.70 0.86
CA GLY A 63 13.98 9.09 1.53
C GLY A 63 14.03 7.57 1.36
N PRO A 64 15.02 6.91 1.99
CA PRO A 64 15.17 5.46 1.93
C PRO A 64 13.94 4.73 2.49
N ILE A 65 13.52 3.68 1.78
CA ILE A 65 12.40 2.84 2.21
C ILE A 65 12.92 1.79 3.19
N GLU A 66 12.43 1.83 4.43
CA GLU A 66 12.86 0.89 5.46
C GLU A 66 12.04 -0.42 5.46
N ALA A 67 10.76 -0.33 5.13
CA ALA A 67 9.86 -1.47 5.15
C ALA A 67 8.73 -1.31 4.13
N ILE A 68 8.35 -2.42 3.50
CA ILE A 68 7.22 -2.50 2.58
C ILE A 68 6.24 -3.52 3.16
N ILE A 69 4.99 -3.12 3.31
CA ILE A 69 3.93 -3.97 3.84
C ILE A 69 2.85 -4.12 2.77
N HIS A 70 2.80 -5.30 2.16
CA HIS A 70 1.78 -5.66 1.18
C HIS A 70 0.60 -6.34 1.88
N THR A 71 -0.52 -5.63 2.03
CA THR A 71 -1.75 -6.19 2.63
C THR A 71 -2.89 -6.36 1.64
N ALA A 72 -2.70 -5.95 0.38
CA ALA A 72 -3.74 -6.07 -0.64
C ALA A 72 -3.99 -7.55 -0.95
N GLY A 73 -5.25 -7.93 -1.02
CA GLY A 73 -5.63 -9.29 -1.36
C GLY A 73 -7.11 -9.56 -1.14
N LEU A 74 -7.60 -10.58 -1.84
CA LEU A 74 -8.96 -11.08 -1.73
C LEU A 74 -8.99 -12.48 -1.14
N SER A 75 -10.00 -12.74 -0.31
CA SER A 75 -10.34 -14.09 0.12
C SER A 75 -11.11 -14.83 -1.00
N PRO A 76 -11.23 -16.17 -0.93
CA PRO A 76 -12.03 -16.94 -1.89
C PRO A 76 -13.49 -16.51 -2.03
N SER A 77 -14.06 -15.90 -0.98
CA SER A 77 -15.43 -15.40 -0.98
C SER A 77 -15.59 -13.99 -1.56
N ALA A 78 -14.49 -13.28 -1.81
CA ALA A 78 -14.50 -11.85 -2.16
C ALA A 78 -14.31 -11.58 -3.67
N GLY A 79 -14.11 -12.61 -4.50
CA GLY A 79 -13.91 -12.42 -5.94
C GLY A 79 -13.93 -13.72 -6.74
N SER A 80 -13.90 -13.58 -8.06
CA SER A 80 -13.68 -14.71 -8.96
C SER A 80 -12.25 -15.24 -8.83
N ALA A 81 -12.02 -16.50 -9.21
CA ALA A 81 -10.68 -17.07 -9.24
C ALA A 81 -9.69 -16.22 -10.04
N GLN A 82 -10.14 -15.67 -11.17
CA GLN A 82 -9.33 -14.75 -11.98
C GLN A 82 -8.94 -13.50 -11.20
N ARG A 83 -9.91 -12.82 -10.56
CA ARG A 83 -9.62 -11.59 -9.82
C ARG A 83 -8.72 -11.83 -8.61
N ILE A 84 -8.86 -12.99 -7.97
CA ILE A 84 -7.98 -13.43 -6.88
C ILE A 84 -6.54 -13.61 -7.39
N LEU A 85 -6.34 -14.22 -8.56
CA LEU A 85 -5.00 -14.35 -9.16
C LEU A 85 -4.39 -13.00 -9.54
N GLU A 86 -5.18 -12.12 -10.16
CA GLU A 86 -4.74 -10.76 -10.53
C GLU A 86 -4.28 -9.95 -9.30
N LEU A 87 -4.99 -10.05 -8.18
CA LEU A 87 -4.64 -9.28 -6.98
C LEU A 87 -3.57 -9.99 -6.13
N ASN A 88 -3.80 -11.23 -5.74
CA ASN A 88 -2.97 -11.91 -4.73
C ASN A 88 -1.67 -12.46 -5.31
N VAL A 89 -1.57 -12.68 -6.63
CA VAL A 89 -0.36 -13.20 -7.26
C VAL A 89 0.31 -12.12 -8.08
N LEU A 90 -0.38 -11.60 -9.11
CA LEU A 90 0.19 -10.56 -9.96
C LEU A 90 0.44 -9.28 -9.16
N GLY A 91 -0.50 -8.85 -8.30
CA GLY A 91 -0.29 -7.68 -7.45
C GLY A 91 0.90 -7.81 -6.49
N THR A 92 1.16 -9.00 -5.95
CA THR A 92 2.36 -9.24 -5.15
C THR A 92 3.63 -9.17 -6.01
N SER A 93 3.62 -9.72 -7.23
CA SER A 93 4.75 -9.59 -8.18
C SER A 93 5.03 -8.12 -8.50
N ASN A 94 4.00 -7.36 -8.87
CA ASN A 94 4.11 -5.94 -9.19
C ASN A 94 4.73 -5.15 -8.03
N ALA A 95 4.34 -5.45 -6.78
CA ALA A 95 4.90 -4.81 -5.60
C ALA A 95 6.39 -5.15 -5.40
N LEU A 96 6.78 -6.41 -5.60
CA LEU A 96 8.19 -6.79 -5.49
C LEU A 96 9.03 -6.13 -6.58
N ASP A 97 8.60 -6.23 -7.83
CA ASP A 97 9.34 -5.74 -8.99
C ASP A 97 9.51 -4.21 -8.93
N ALA A 98 8.42 -3.47 -8.67
CA ALA A 98 8.45 -2.00 -8.62
C ALA A 98 9.28 -1.45 -7.46
N PHE A 99 9.25 -2.08 -6.29
CA PHE A 99 10.01 -1.58 -5.15
C PHE A 99 11.50 -1.97 -5.20
N VAL A 100 11.87 -3.02 -5.94
CA VAL A 100 13.28 -3.33 -6.24
C VAL A 100 13.93 -2.24 -7.11
N GLU A 101 13.17 -1.59 -8.00
CA GLU A 101 13.69 -0.50 -8.83
C GLU A 101 14.14 0.74 -8.02
N VAL A 102 13.60 0.92 -6.81
CA VAL A 102 13.83 2.10 -5.96
C VAL A 102 14.53 1.77 -4.62
N ALA A 103 15.01 0.54 -4.47
CA ALA A 103 15.70 0.04 -3.28
C ALA A 103 17.17 0.50 -3.20
#